data_AF-A0A2V8HF58-F1
#
_entry.id   AF-A0A2V8HF58-F1
#
_cell.length_a   1.000
_cell.length_b   1.000
_cell.length_c   1.000
_cell.angle_alpha   90.00
_cell.angle_beta   90.00
_cell.angle_gamma   90.00
#
_symmetry.space_group_name_H-M   'P 1'
#
loop_
_entity.id
_entity.type
_entity.pdbx_description
1 polymer ?
#
loop_
_entity_poly.entity_id
_entity_poly.type
_entity_poly.pdbx_seq_one_letter_code
_entity_poly.pdbx_strand_id
1 'polypeptide(L)'
;MRRRAFGVAALVVTGLLGGGAAQAQEYRAFWVDTFNTALNTHTNVLAVVNNARLANANALLVQIRRRGDAWYLDSLEPLPDFLPIPAGFD
;
A
#
# COMPACT_ATOMS: atom_id res chain seq x y z
N MET A 1 -31.99 60.38 -24.95
CA MET A 1 -31.65 59.44 -26.03
C MET A 1 -30.17 59.05 -25.91
N ARG A 2 -29.87 57.74 -25.96
CA ARG A 2 -28.55 57.07 -26.20
C ARG A 2 -27.45 57.23 -25.11
N ARG A 3 -27.18 56.23 -24.24
CA ARG A 3 -26.47 54.92 -24.46
C ARG A 3 -25.00 55.16 -24.87
N ARG A 4 -23.93 54.67 -24.24
CA ARG A 4 -23.68 53.61 -23.23
C ARG A 4 -22.28 53.83 -22.64
N ALA A 5 -22.09 53.56 -21.34
CA ALA A 5 -20.78 53.50 -20.71
C ALA A 5 -20.01 52.27 -21.21
N PHE A 6 -18.77 52.48 -21.65
CA PHE A 6 -17.84 51.41 -22.02
C PHE A 6 -17.30 50.75 -20.75
N GLY A 7 -17.93 49.65 -20.34
CA GLY A 7 -17.39 48.76 -19.32
C GLY A 7 -16.47 47.73 -19.98
N VAL A 8 -15.16 47.96 -19.96
CA VAL A 8 -14.18 46.91 -20.23
C VAL A 8 -13.86 46.26 -18.88
N ALA A 9 -14.64 45.24 -18.52
CA ALA A 9 -14.26 44.32 -17.46
C ALA A 9 -13.38 43.24 -18.08
N ALA A 10 -12.07 43.48 -18.10
CA ALA A 10 -11.10 42.43 -18.38
C ALA A 10 -11.02 41.52 -17.16
N LEU A 11 -11.82 40.45 -17.16
CA LEU A 11 -11.68 39.35 -16.20
C LEU A 11 -10.43 38.56 -16.57
N VAL A 12 -9.31 38.91 -15.94
CA VAL A 12 -8.05 38.19 -16.02
C VAL A 12 -8.19 36.91 -15.18
N VAL A 13 -8.64 35.82 -15.83
CA VAL A 13 -8.59 34.45 -15.26
C VAL A 13 -7.16 33.94 -15.42
N THR A 14 -6.27 34.35 -14.52
CA THR A 14 -4.89 33.83 -14.47
C THR A 14 -4.80 32.76 -13.39
N GLY A 15 -4.51 31.53 -13.80
CA GLY A 15 -3.83 30.56 -12.93
C GLY A 15 -4.60 29.33 -12.48
N LEU A 16 -5.30 28.61 -13.38
CA LEU A 16 -5.69 27.20 -13.15
C LEU A 16 -4.55 26.20 -13.44
N LEU A 17 -3.29 26.66 -13.54
CA LEU A 17 -2.13 25.81 -13.87
C LEU A 17 -1.14 25.66 -12.70
N GLY A 18 -1.57 25.94 -11.47
CA GLY A 18 -0.85 25.48 -10.29
C GLY A 18 -0.98 23.97 -10.19
N GLY A 19 -0.11 23.23 -10.88
CA GLY A 19 0.08 21.80 -10.66
C GLY A 19 0.47 21.61 -9.21
N GLY A 20 -0.51 21.31 -8.35
CA GLY A 20 -0.25 20.99 -6.97
C GLY A 20 0.74 19.84 -6.93
N ALA A 21 1.89 20.04 -6.28
CA ALA A 21 2.77 18.94 -5.97
C ALA A 21 1.91 17.88 -5.27
N ALA A 22 1.73 16.72 -5.90
CA ALA A 22 1.00 15.63 -5.29
C ALA A 22 1.68 15.35 -3.94
N GLN A 23 0.99 15.64 -2.83
CA GLN A 23 1.49 15.28 -1.52
C GLN A 23 1.71 13.77 -1.54
N ALA A 24 2.98 13.35 -1.40
CA ALA A 24 3.31 11.94 -1.34
C ALA A 24 2.52 11.33 -0.18
N GLN A 25 1.80 10.25 -0.45
CA GLN A 25 0.99 9.58 0.55
C GLN A 25 1.90 9.08 1.69
N GLU A 26 1.59 9.42 2.92
CA GLU A 26 2.31 8.91 4.09
C GLU A 26 2.19 7.39 4.17
N TYR A 27 3.30 6.69 4.42
CA TYR A 27 3.26 5.26 4.76
C TYR A 27 2.83 5.06 6.20
N ARG A 28 1.73 4.34 6.39
CA ARG A 28 1.31 3.79 7.69
C ARG A 28 1.42 2.29 7.56
N ALA A 29 2.52 1.74 8.05
CA ALA A 29 2.90 0.37 7.76
C ALA A 29 3.19 -0.44 9.03
N PHE A 30 2.98 -1.75 8.92
CA PHE A 30 3.46 -2.70 9.90
C PHE A 30 4.54 -3.59 9.30
N TRP A 31 5.54 -3.91 10.11
CA TRP A 31 6.47 -5.00 9.83
C TRP A 31 5.83 -6.32 10.24
N VAL A 32 5.72 -7.27 9.31
CA VAL A 32 5.17 -8.60 9.58
C VAL A 32 6.35 -9.55 9.81
N ASP A 33 6.55 -9.87 11.09
CA ASP A 33 7.52 -10.87 11.53
C ASP A 33 6.95 -12.29 11.34
N THR A 34 7.59 -13.06 10.47
CA THR A 34 7.19 -14.43 10.12
C THR A 34 7.80 -15.49 11.03
N PHE A 35 8.57 -15.11 12.07
CA PHE A 35 8.86 -16.02 13.20
C PHE A 35 7.63 -16.22 14.09
N ASN A 36 6.83 -15.16 14.30
CA ASN A 36 5.69 -15.17 15.22
C ASN A 36 4.32 -15.04 14.51
N THR A 37 4.31 -14.82 13.20
CA THR A 37 3.10 -14.69 12.39
C THR A 37 3.05 -15.78 11.33
N ALA A 38 2.06 -16.65 11.42
CA ALA A 38 1.81 -17.65 10.39
C ALA A 38 1.30 -16.98 9.10
N LEU A 39 1.79 -17.43 7.94
CA LEU A 39 1.33 -17.01 6.60
C LEU A 39 1.03 -18.21 5.69
N ASN A 40 0.94 -19.43 6.24
CA ASN A 40 0.87 -20.69 5.49
C ASN A 40 -0.54 -21.04 4.97
N THR A 41 -1.53 -20.16 5.16
CA THR A 41 -2.88 -20.33 4.60
C THR A 41 -3.47 -18.99 4.18
N HIS A 42 -4.44 -19.03 3.26
CA HIS A 42 -5.20 -17.85 2.85
C HIS A 42 -5.84 -17.11 4.04
N THR A 43 -6.40 -17.85 5.00
CA THR A 43 -7.01 -17.28 6.22
C THR A 43 -5.99 -16.53 7.06
N ASN A 44 -4.76 -17.03 7.19
CA ASN A 44 -3.71 -16.33 7.94
C ASN A 44 -3.30 -15.03 7.25
N VAL A 45 -3.12 -15.05 5.93
CA VAL A 45 -2.83 -13.85 5.13
C VAL A 45 -3.95 -12.82 5.29
N LEU A 46 -5.20 -13.24 5.16
CA LEU A 46 -6.36 -12.36 5.34
C LEU A 46 -6.42 -11.75 6.74
N ALA A 47 -6.08 -12.50 7.80
CA ALA A 47 -6.07 -11.97 9.16
C ALA A 47 -5.08 -10.79 9.29
N VAL A 48 -3.86 -10.93 8.76
CA VAL A 48 -2.85 -9.85 8.77
C VAL A 48 -3.33 -8.64 7.98
N VAL A 49 -3.85 -8.85 6.77
CA VAL A 49 -4.35 -7.78 5.89
C VAL A 49 -5.53 -7.05 6.52
N ASN A 50 -6.50 -7.78 7.09
CA ASN A 50 -7.68 -7.20 7.71
C ASN A 50 -7.32 -6.40 8.96
N ASN A 51 -6.42 -6.91 9.81
CA ASN A 51 -5.95 -6.19 10.99
C ASN A 51 -5.22 -4.89 10.61
N ALA A 52 -4.38 -4.91 9.57
CA ALA A 52 -3.73 -3.71 9.06
C ALA A 52 -4.74 -2.67 8.54
N ARG A 53 -5.76 -3.12 7.79
CA ARG A 53 -6.85 -2.25 7.31
C ARG A 53 -7.66 -1.65 8.46
N LEU A 54 -8.00 -2.43 9.48
CA LEU A 54 -8.69 -1.94 10.69
C LEU A 54 -7.87 -0.87 11.43
N ALA A 55 -6.54 -0.97 11.37
CA ALA A 55 -5.62 0.03 11.91
C ALA A 55 -5.35 1.23 10.97
N ASN A 56 -6.07 1.34 9.85
CA ASN A 56 -5.87 2.37 8.81
C ASN A 56 -4.46 2.38 8.18
N ALA A 57 -3.75 1.26 8.25
CA ALA A 57 -2.47 1.08 7.55
C ALA A 57 -2.67 0.95 6.03
N ASN A 58 -1.70 1.41 5.25
CA ASN A 58 -1.72 1.36 3.78
C ASN A 58 -0.56 0.55 3.18
N ALA A 59 0.32 0.00 4.02
CA ALA A 59 1.42 -0.85 3.57
C ALA A 59 1.72 -1.95 4.59
N LEU A 60 2.26 -3.06 4.10
CA LEU A 60 2.80 -4.14 4.89
C LEU A 60 4.21 -4.46 4.39
N LEU A 61 5.15 -4.57 5.33
CA LEU A 61 6.54 -4.96 5.07
C LEU A 61 6.70 -6.38 5.59
N VAL A 62 6.60 -7.37 4.71
CA VAL A 62 6.53 -8.78 5.10
C VAL A 62 7.91 -9.43 5.05
N GLN A 63 8.33 -10.06 6.16
CA GLN A 63 9.58 -10.80 6.22
C GLN A 63 9.47 -12.15 5.48
N ILE A 64 9.64 -12.13 4.16
CA ILE A 64 9.53 -13.33 3.31
C ILE A 64 10.80 -14.19 3.27
N ARG A 65 11.94 -13.68 3.77
CA ARG A 65 13.20 -14.41 3.86
C ARG A 65 13.73 -14.29 5.28
N ARG A 66 13.71 -15.38 6.04
CA ARG A 66 14.22 -15.42 7.42
C ARG A 66 15.68 -15.89 7.40
N ARG A 67 16.23 -16.13 8.59
CA ARG A 67 17.56 -16.72 8.72
C ARG A 67 17.49 -18.20 8.36
N GLY A 68 17.73 -18.52 7.09
CA GLY A 68 17.89 -19.89 6.59
C GLY A 68 16.64 -20.50 5.96
N ASP A 69 15.59 -19.71 5.71
CA ASP A 69 14.41 -20.16 4.96
C ASP A 69 13.76 -19.02 4.16
N ALA A 70 12.88 -19.39 3.23
CA ALA A 70 12.17 -18.50 2.34
C ALA A 70 10.68 -18.88 2.18
N TRP A 71 9.83 -17.87 2.10
CA TRP A 71 8.38 -17.97 1.84
C TRP A 71 8.05 -17.83 0.34
N TYR A 72 8.90 -18.36 -0.53
CA TYR A 72 8.71 -18.37 -1.98
C TYR A 72 9.39 -19.60 -2.58
N LEU A 73 8.86 -20.08 -3.72
CA LEU A 73 9.20 -21.41 -4.25
C LEU A 73 10.56 -21.46 -4.98
N ASP A 74 10.97 -20.36 -5.62
CA ASP A 74 12.23 -20.29 -6.37
C ASP A 74 13.33 -19.67 -5.49
N SER A 75 13.94 -20.51 -4.65
CA SER A 75 14.92 -20.11 -3.64
C SER A 75 16.02 -21.15 -3.47
N LEU A 76 17.20 -20.71 -3.03
CA LEU A 76 18.26 -21.61 -2.55
C LEU A 76 17.98 -22.06 -1.11
N GLU A 77 17.23 -21.25 -0.36
CA GLU A 77 16.82 -21.53 0.99
C GLU A 77 15.64 -22.53 1.02
N PRO A 78 15.55 -23.40 2.04
CA PRO A 78 14.39 -24.26 2.22
C PRO A 78 13.11 -23.45 2.52
N LEU A 79 11.97 -24.11 2.37
CA LEU A 79 10.68 -23.59 2.85
C LEU A 79 10.70 -23.41 4.38
N PRO A 80 9.80 -22.57 4.94
CA PRO A 80 9.80 -22.24 6.35
C PRO A 80 9.59 -23.47 7.24
N ASP A 81 10.47 -23.65 8.22
CA ASP A 81 10.43 -24.81 9.11
C ASP A 81 9.09 -24.90 9.88
N PHE A 82 8.62 -26.14 10.08
CA PHE A 82 7.51 -26.54 10.96
C PHE A 82 6.09 -26.01 10.63
N LEU A 83 5.86 -25.47 9.44
CA LEU A 83 4.52 -25.05 9.02
C LEU A 83 4.07 -25.81 7.76
N PRO A 84 3.09 -26.73 7.87
CA PRO A 84 2.54 -27.36 6.68
C PRO A 84 1.84 -26.30 5.82
N ILE A 85 2.34 -26.15 4.59
CA ILE A 85 1.71 -25.36 3.54
C ILE A 85 0.70 -26.30 2.84
N PRO A 86 -0.61 -25.99 2.83
CA PRO A 86 -1.61 -26.81 2.17
C PRO A 86 -1.30 -26.99 0.68
N ALA A 87 -1.64 -28.16 0.14
CA ALA A 87 -1.49 -28.40 -1.29
C ALA A 87 -2.30 -27.37 -2.11
N GLY A 88 -1.66 -26.78 -3.11
CA GLY A 88 -2.26 -25.75 -3.96
C GLY A 88 -2.30 -24.34 -3.35
N PHE A 89 -1.64 -24.12 -2.22
CA PHE A 89 -1.39 -22.78 -1.68
C PHE A 89 0.08 -22.41 -1.90
N ASP A 90 0.31 -21.31 -2.58
CA ASP A 90 1.61 -20.71 -2.90
C ASP A 90 1.66 -19.21 -2.56
#